data_AF-A0A2W0A909-F1
#
_entry.id   AF-A0A2W0A909-F1
#
_cell.length_a   1.000
_cell.length_b   1.000
_cell.length_c   1.000
_cell.angle_alpha   90.00
_cell.angle_beta   90.00
_cell.angle_gamma   90.00
#
_symmetry.space_group_name_H-M   'P 1'
#
loop_
_entity.id
_entity.type
_entity.pdbx_description
1 polymer ?
#
loop_
_entity_poly.entity_id
_entity_poly.type
_entity_poly.pdbx_seq_one_letter_code
_entity_poly.pdbx_strand_id
1 'polypeptide(L)'
;MTTESGIRERRYTRVQLPISAEVCGESGSHLPRPAHLRDISAGGAFFYAEFEPKVGTVLQVNFVVPGIGSDVQISCEGRVVRVETESIGAQIGIAVAFDRLNLGPL
;
A
#
# COMPACT_ATOMS: atom_id res chain seq x y z
N MET A 1 -32.12 13.63 15.30
CA MET A 1 -31.28 12.53 14.79
C MET A 1 -30.04 13.15 14.21
N THR A 2 -28.97 13.25 15.00
CA THR A 2 -27.72 13.91 14.64
C THR A 2 -26.76 12.86 14.07
N THR A 3 -26.36 13.06 12.82
CA THR A 3 -25.38 12.25 12.10
C THR A 3 -23.98 12.52 12.67
N GLU A 4 -23.44 11.57 13.43
CA GLU A 4 -22.01 11.56 13.79
C GLU A 4 -21.18 11.22 12.55
N SER A 5 -20.83 12.24 11.78
CA SER A 5 -19.71 12.18 10.86
C SER A 5 -18.42 12.09 11.69
N GLY A 6 -18.05 10.88 12.08
CA GLY A 6 -16.75 10.62 12.68
C GLY A 6 -15.66 10.93 11.66
N ILE A 7 -15.13 12.14 11.68
CA ILE A 7 -13.93 12.51 10.94
C ILE A 7 -12.84 11.56 11.43
N ARG A 8 -12.53 10.55 10.62
CA ARG A 8 -11.50 9.57 10.92
C ARG A 8 -10.16 10.29 10.72
N GLU A 9 -9.72 10.99 11.76
CA GLU A 9 -8.45 11.73 11.74
C GLU A 9 -7.29 10.79 11.40
N ARG A 10 -6.40 11.29 10.56
CA ARG A 10 -5.20 10.55 10.17
C ARG A 10 -4.30 10.44 11.40
N ARG A 11 -4.15 9.23 11.93
CA ARG A 11 -3.27 8.96 13.08
C ARG A 11 -1.78 9.11 12.77
N TYR A 12 -1.40 9.09 11.49
CA TYR A 12 -0.02 9.12 11.05
C TYR A 12 0.19 10.10 9.89
N THR A 13 1.34 10.78 9.92
CA THR A 13 1.83 11.59 8.80
C THR A 13 2.13 10.70 7.60
N ARG A 14 1.77 11.17 6.40
CA ARG A 14 2.06 10.49 5.14
C ARG A 14 3.20 11.19 4.41
N VAL A 15 4.11 10.39 3.88
CA VAL A 15 5.20 10.82 3.01
C VAL A 15 4.84 10.42 1.59
N GLN A 16 4.95 11.36 0.65
CA GLN A 16 4.85 11.08 -0.78
C GLN A 16 6.14 10.35 -1.19
N LEU A 17 5.99 9.15 -1.73
CA LEU A 17 7.11 8.29 -2.08
C LEU A 17 6.81 7.57 -3.41
N PRO A 18 6.93 8.28 -4.55
CA PRO A 18 6.59 7.79 -5.88
C PRO A 18 7.66 6.82 -6.40
N ILE A 19 7.64 5.57 -5.91
CA ILE A 19 8.63 4.55 -6.24
C ILE A 19 7.98 3.25 -6.71
N SER A 20 8.76 2.42 -7.40
CA SER A 20 8.32 1.08 -7.78
C SER A 20 8.14 0.19 -6.54
N ALA A 21 7.11 -0.65 -6.58
CA ALA A 21 6.80 -1.64 -5.57
C ALA A 21 6.36 -2.94 -6.23
N GLU A 22 6.34 -4.01 -5.45
CA GLU A 22 5.79 -5.30 -5.81
C GLU A 22 4.70 -5.68 -4.82
N VAL A 23 3.62 -6.28 -5.33
CA VAL A 23 2.48 -6.68 -4.52
C VAL A 23 2.10 -8.13 -4.78
N CYS A 24 1.95 -8.90 -3.71
CA CYS A 24 1.46 -10.27 -3.74
C CYS A 24 0.11 -10.36 -3.02
N GLY A 25 -0.87 -11.03 -3.63
CA GLY A 25 -2.16 -11.30 -2.99
C GLY A 25 -2.25 -12.72 -2.43
N GLU A 26 -3.17 -12.94 -1.48
CA GLU A 26 -3.41 -14.26 -0.88
C GLU A 26 -3.99 -15.31 -1.84
N SER A 27 -4.67 -14.90 -2.92
CA SER A 27 -5.38 -15.85 -3.79
C SER A 27 -4.52 -16.36 -4.96
N GLY A 28 -3.85 -17.50 -4.73
CA GLY A 28 -3.50 -18.50 -5.75
C GLY A 28 -2.35 -18.17 -6.71
N SER A 29 -2.01 -16.91 -6.94
CA SER A 29 -0.77 -16.52 -7.63
C SER A 29 0.19 -15.88 -6.64
N HIS A 30 1.17 -16.65 -6.15
CA HIS A 30 2.29 -16.12 -5.35
C HIS A 30 3.25 -15.24 -6.15
N LEU A 31 2.96 -14.97 -7.43
CA LEU A 31 3.84 -14.17 -8.27
C LEU A 31 3.71 -12.68 -7.91
N PRO A 32 4.81 -11.99 -7.60
CA PRO A 32 4.82 -10.56 -7.39
C PRO A 32 4.27 -9.83 -8.62
N ARG A 33 3.37 -8.88 -8.39
CA ARG A 33 2.82 -8.00 -9.43
C ARG A 33 3.41 -6.62 -9.28
N PRO A 34 3.77 -5.94 -10.38
CA PRO A 34 4.29 -4.58 -10.32
C PRO A 34 3.22 -3.63 -9.77
N ALA A 35 3.67 -2.67 -8.97
CA ALA A 35 2.88 -1.58 -8.44
C ALA A 35 3.70 -0.29 -8.38
N HIS A 36 3.01 0.84 -8.28
CA HIS A 36 3.64 2.14 -8.08
C HIS A 36 3.15 2.75 -6.77
N LEU A 37 4.03 2.84 -5.77
CA LEU A 37 3.72 3.45 -4.49
C LEU A 37 3.51 4.96 -4.69
N ARG A 38 2.42 5.53 -4.16
CA ARG A 38 2.16 6.97 -4.18
C ARG A 38 2.60 7.60 -2.86
N ASP A 39 2.06 7.05 -1.77
CA ASP A 39 2.32 7.55 -0.42
C ASP A 39 2.33 6.42 0.61
N ILE A 40 3.05 6.66 1.70
CA ILE A 40 3.15 5.74 2.83
C ILE A 40 3.11 6.49 4.16
N SER A 41 2.60 5.83 5.18
CA SER A 41 2.69 6.20 6.59
C SER A 41 3.02 4.97 7.43
N ALA A 42 3.32 5.16 8.72
CA ALA A 42 3.50 4.04 9.65
C ALA A 42 2.27 3.11 9.75
N GLY A 43 1.07 3.59 9.38
CA GLY A 43 -0.17 2.80 9.47
C GLY A 43 -0.69 2.25 8.14
N GLY A 44 -0.06 2.53 7.01
CA GLY A 44 -0.57 2.10 5.71
C GLY A 44 0.04 2.82 4.53
N ALA A 45 -0.31 2.35 3.33
CA ALA A 45 0.17 2.88 2.05
C ALA A 45 -0.96 3.04 1.04
N PHE A 46 -0.71 3.87 0.04
CA PHE A 46 -1.51 3.97 -1.18
C PHE A 46 -0.60 3.72 -2.39
N PHE A 47 -1.03 2.84 -3.28
CA PHE A 47 -0.30 2.51 -4.51
C PHE A 47 -1.26 2.26 -5.67
N TYR A 48 -0.69 2.19 -6.86
CA TYR A 48 -1.40 1.89 -8.10
C TYR A 48 -0.94 0.54 -8.66
N ALA A 49 -1.88 -0.27 -9.17
CA ALA A 49 -1.57 -1.55 -9.80
C ALA A 49 -2.61 -1.94 -10.85
N GLU A 50 -2.26 -2.88 -11.73
CA GLU A 50 -3.13 -3.40 -12.81
C GLU A 50 -3.95 -4.63 -12.36
N PHE A 51 -4.52 -4.58 -11.15
CA PHE A 51 -5.45 -5.59 -10.66
C PHE A 51 -6.39 -5.00 -9.61
N GLU A 52 -7.56 -5.61 -9.45
CA GLU A 52 -8.61 -5.14 -8.52
C GLU A 52 -8.77 -6.12 -7.35
N PRO A 53 -8.13 -5.89 -6.19
CA PRO A 53 -8.36 -6.71 -5.01
C PRO A 53 -9.71 -6.35 -4.36
N LYS A 54 -10.28 -7.28 -3.59
CA LYS A 54 -11.45 -6.97 -2.77
C LYS A 54 -11.03 -6.21 -1.52
N VAL A 55 -11.87 -5.28 -1.05
CA VAL A 55 -11.72 -4.72 0.29
C VAL A 55 -11.72 -5.85 1.31
N GLY A 56 -10.77 -5.81 2.24
CA GLY A 56 -10.54 -6.87 3.23
C GLY A 56 -9.50 -7.90 2.83
N THR A 57 -9.06 -7.97 1.56
CA THR A 57 -7.97 -8.86 1.13
C THR A 57 -6.65 -8.46 1.80
N VAL A 58 -5.86 -9.43 2.25
CA VAL A 58 -4.49 -9.20 2.71
C VAL A 58 -3.54 -9.21 1.52
N LEU A 59 -2.67 -8.22 1.47
CA LEU A 59 -1.63 -8.06 0.47
C LEU A 59 -0.27 -7.95 1.16
N GLN A 60 0.75 -8.56 0.55
CA GLN A 60 2.14 -8.23 0.84
C GLN A 60 2.61 -7.16 -0.14
N VAL A 61 3.20 -6.08 0.37
CA VAL A 61 3.73 -4.96 -0.41
C VAL A 61 5.22 -4.83 -0.10
N ASN A 62 6.06 -4.96 -1.12
CA ASN A 62 7.51 -4.86 -1.01
C ASN A 62 8.02 -3.71 -1.86
N PHE A 63 8.95 -2.92 -1.34
CA PHE A 63 9.61 -1.85 -2.09
C PHE A 63 10.93 -1.47 -1.44
N VAL A 64 11.76 -0.76 -2.18
CA VAL A 64 13.10 -0.34 -1.75
C VAL A 64 13.11 1.17 -1.63
N VAL A 65 13.51 1.66 -0.46
CA VAL A 65 13.72 3.10 -0.22
C VAL A 65 15.21 3.39 -0.33
N PRO A 66 15.63 4.22 -1.30
CA PRO A 66 17.02 4.65 -1.39
C PRO A 66 17.42 5.45 -0.15
N GLY A 67 18.52 5.05 0.48
CA GLY A 67 19.06 5.70 1.67
C GLY A 67 20.44 6.32 1.43
N ILE A 68 20.87 7.25 2.30
CA ILE A 68 22.25 7.73 2.29
C ILE A 68 23.12 6.65 2.96
N GLY A 69 23.77 5.82 2.15
CA GLY A 69 24.72 4.79 2.59
C GLY A 69 24.29 3.36 2.24
N SER A 70 23.02 3.03 2.43
CA SER A 70 22.45 1.74 2.00
C SER A 70 20.96 1.88 1.69
N ASP A 71 20.53 1.14 0.69
CA ASP A 71 19.10 0.97 0.40
C ASP A 71 18.43 0.16 1.50
N VAL A 72 17.16 0.48 1.78
CA VAL A 72 16.35 -0.22 2.79
C VAL A 72 15.22 -0.94 2.08
N GLN A 73 15.17 -2.27 2.24
CA GLN A 73 14.02 -3.04 1.80
C GLN A 73 12.91 -2.95 2.84
N ILE A 74 11.72 -2.56 2.39
CA ILE A 74 10.51 -2.52 3.21
C ILE A 74 9.57 -3.63 2.73
N SER A 75 9.08 -4.42 3.68
CA SER A 75 8.08 -5.46 3.45
C SER A 75 6.91 -5.26 4.42
N CYS A 76 5.72 -5.06 3.87
CA CYS A 76 4.50 -4.83 4.62
C CYS A 76 3.48 -5.91 4.33
N GLU A 77 2.80 -6.38 5.37
CA GLU A 77 1.55 -7.12 5.24
C GLU A 77 0.42 -6.18 5.65
N GLY A 78 -0.58 -6.04 4.79
CA GLY A 78 -1.66 -5.10 5.03
C GLY A 78 -2.97 -5.47 4.36
N ARG A 79 -4.05 -5.03 4.98
CA ARG A 79 -5.41 -5.26 4.51
C ARG A 79 -5.88 -4.14 3.61
N VAL A 80 -6.48 -4.48 2.47
CA VAL A 80 -7.12 -3.49 1.58
C VAL A 80 -8.28 -2.85 2.33
N VAL A 81 -8.24 -1.53 2.47
CA VAL A 81 -9.28 -0.73 3.13
C VAL A 81 -10.06 0.14 2.15
N ARG A 82 -9.53 0.34 0.94
CA ARG A 82 -10.17 1.13 -0.11
C ARG A 82 -9.59 0.78 -1.48
N VAL A 83 -10.46 0.74 -2.48
CA VAL A 83 -10.11 0.61 -3.91
C VAL A 83 -10.75 1.79 -4.63
N GLU A 84 -9.95 2.54 -5.38
CA GLU A 84 -10.37 3.66 -6.21
C GLU A 84 -10.34 3.21 -7.68
N THR A 85 -11.53 3.07 -8.27
CA THR A 85 -11.71 2.63 -9.66
C THR A 85 -11.68 3.78 -10.67
N GLU A 86 -11.62 5.03 -10.20
CA GLU A 86 -11.33 6.18 -11.05
C GLU A 86 -9.86 6.09 -11.46
N SER A 87 -9.63 5.48 -12.62
CA SER A 87 -8.31 5.05 -13.04
C SER A 87 -7.50 6.17 -13.70
N ILE A 88 -6.19 6.16 -13.44
CA ILE A 88 -5.23 6.80 -14.34
C ILE A 88 -4.87 5.74 -15.39
N GLY A 89 -5.62 5.70 -16.49
CA GLY A 89 -5.48 4.66 -17.51
C GLY A 89 -5.97 3.30 -17.03
N ALA A 90 -5.10 2.28 -17.04
CA ALA A 90 -5.43 0.92 -16.58
C ALA A 90 -5.11 0.70 -15.09
N GLN A 91 -4.55 1.70 -14.40
CA GLN A 91 -4.11 1.54 -13.02
C GLN A 91 -5.24 1.82 -12.02
N ILE A 92 -5.39 0.91 -11.06
CA ILE A 92 -6.37 0.98 -9.97
C ILE A 92 -5.66 1.48 -8.72
N GLY A 93 -6.27 2.45 -8.03
CA GLY A 93 -5.77 2.96 -6.76
C GLY A 93 -6.13 2.04 -5.60
N ILE A 94 -5.16 1.61 -4.81
CA ILE A 94 -5.34 0.65 -3.72
C ILE A 94 -4.76 1.25 -2.44
N ALA A 95 -5.59 1.34 -1.39
CA ALA A 95 -5.14 1.72 -0.05
C ALA A 95 -5.12 0.51 0.87
N VAL A 96 -4.01 0.30 1.56
CA VAL A 96 -3.83 -0.75 2.57
C VAL A 96 -3.57 -0.17 3.95
N ALA A 97 -4.15 -0.79 4.98
CA ALA A 97 -3.75 -0.57 6.36
C ALA A 97 -2.77 -1.67 6.77
N PHE A 98 -1.64 -1.30 7.38
CA PHE A 98 -0.61 -2.27 7.74
C PHE A 98 -1.00 -3.04 9.01
N ASP A 99 -0.92 -4.36 8.92
CA ASP A 99 -0.96 -5.27 10.05
C ASP A 99 0.47 -5.55 10.56
N ARG A 100 1.45 -5.57 9.64
CA ARG A 100 2.88 -5.72 9.94
C ARG A 100 3.72 -4.90 8.96
N LEU A 101 4.79 -4.29 9.48
CA LEU A 101 5.80 -3.58 8.69
C LEU A 101 7.18 -4.05 9.17
N ASN A 102 7.99 -4.54 8.23
CA ASN A 102 9.35 -4.98 8.48
C ASN A 102 10.32 -4.14 7.64
N LEU A 103 11.48 -3.84 8.22
CA LEU A 103 12.60 -3.17 7.57
C LEU A 103 13.79 -4.13 7.58
N GLY A 104 14.46 -4.26 6.44
CA GLY A 104 15.64 -5.09 6.30
C GLY A 104 16.71 -4.42 5.44
N PRO A 105 17.97 -4.86 5.54
CA PRO A 105 18.95 -4.57 4.51
C PRO A 105 18.50 -5.20 3.20
N LEU A 106 18.90 -4.58 2.08
CA LEU A 106 18.76 -5.16 0.75
C LEU A 106 19.65 -6.40 0.57
#